data_AF-A0A3C0SPG0-F1
#
_entry.id   AF-A0A3C0SPG0-F1
#
_cell.length_a   1.000
_cell.length_b   1.000
_cell.length_c   1.000
_cell.angle_alpha   90.00
_cell.angle_beta   90.00
_cell.angle_gamma   90.00
#
_symmetry.space_group_name_H-M   'P 1'
#
loop_
_entity.id
_entity.type
_entity.pdbx_description
1 polymer ?
#
loop_
_entity_poly.entity_id
_entity_poly.type
_entity_poly.pdbx_seq_one_letter_code
_entity_poly.pdbx_strand_id
1 'polypeptide(L)'
;MADLSIADVDGDGNPYPEEKIEDSKISIGETLTKMNFDVKDNLKDAFEFYSYKTEEIILKDTLGSTVSSIEEIFPDSYFSVLQELVKISDYNKIAELYGLTQYELEDNEYVVLCNYDSMVNIRNEALKAGATITIDDYKYTPKFDHCEDGFITMSSEKMNMGIIIVPDNAVSKAMKNRSYLIANYNATNKVDKQKIEDKILDLHSSSYAQNSGLYINTKIAINDRSIGMAAMAVFLGIYLGIVFLISSAAILALKELSECSDNIKRYSILRRLGADERMINKSIFKQIGVFFAFPLILAVIHSIFGIQVSNLMLQTFRKANILPSIIMTAGFLIVIYGGYFIITYLCCKNIIKED
;
A
#
# COMPACT_ATOMS: atom_id res chain seq x y z
N MET A 1 4.46 -1.52 -20.24
CA MET A 1 3.19 -0.82 -20.33
C MET A 1 3.38 0.49 -19.60
N ALA A 2 2.92 1.57 -20.23
CA ALA A 2 2.94 2.92 -19.71
C ALA A 2 1.52 3.47 -19.79
N ASP A 3 1.11 4.14 -18.72
CA ASP A 3 -0.13 4.88 -18.61
C ASP A 3 0.24 6.35 -18.47
N LEU A 4 -0.20 7.15 -19.42
CA LEU A 4 -0.03 8.59 -19.41
C LEU A 4 -1.40 9.22 -19.28
N SER A 5 -1.46 10.36 -18.61
CA SER A 5 -2.73 11.02 -18.38
C SER A 5 -2.54 12.51 -18.19
N ILE A 6 -3.50 13.29 -18.65
CA ILE A 6 -3.55 14.75 -18.43
C ILE A 6 -4.89 15.03 -17.76
N ALA A 7 -4.85 15.61 -16.56
CA ALA A 7 -6.04 16.14 -15.91
C ALA A 7 -6.40 17.49 -16.51
N ASP A 8 -7.69 17.69 -16.78
CA ASP A 8 -8.24 18.99 -17.17
C ASP A 8 -8.41 19.93 -15.95
N VAL A 9 -8.29 19.40 -14.71
CA VAL A 9 -8.50 20.14 -13.45
C VAL A 9 -7.51 19.70 -12.36
N ASP A 10 -6.98 20.66 -11.58
CA ASP A 10 -6.08 20.36 -10.43
C ASP A 10 -6.85 19.70 -9.29
N GLY A 11 -6.22 18.71 -8.66
CA GLY A 11 -6.78 18.01 -7.49
C GLY A 11 -6.95 18.89 -6.24
N ASP A 12 -6.28 20.05 -6.21
CA ASP A 12 -6.17 20.93 -5.05
C ASP A 12 -6.97 22.24 -5.17
N GLY A 13 -7.79 22.41 -6.22
CA GLY A 13 -8.68 23.58 -6.37
C GLY A 13 -7.99 24.90 -6.71
N ASN A 14 -6.70 24.88 -7.09
CA ASN A 14 -6.02 26.05 -7.66
C ASN A 14 -6.36 26.20 -9.16
N PRO A 15 -6.44 27.43 -9.71
CA PRO A 15 -6.58 27.63 -11.14
C PRO A 15 -5.38 27.02 -11.87
N TYR A 16 -5.65 26.11 -12.81
CA TYR A 16 -4.61 25.55 -13.68
C TYR A 16 -3.93 26.70 -14.46
N PRO A 17 -2.60 26.69 -14.63
CA PRO A 17 -1.91 27.63 -15.52
C PRO A 17 -2.51 27.57 -16.94
N GLU A 18 -2.71 28.72 -17.59
CA GLU A 18 -3.35 28.80 -18.93
C GLU A 18 -2.70 27.87 -19.95
N GLU A 19 -1.36 27.77 -19.94
CA GLU A 19 -0.60 26.90 -20.82
C GLU A 19 -0.99 25.42 -20.69
N LYS A 20 -1.25 24.96 -19.45
CA LYS A 20 -1.71 23.59 -19.20
C LYS A 20 -3.14 23.35 -19.62
N ILE A 21 -4.00 24.37 -19.54
CA ILE A 21 -5.38 24.32 -20.04
C ILE A 21 -5.38 24.22 -21.57
N GLU A 22 -4.51 24.98 -22.25
CA GLU A 22 -4.38 24.88 -23.70
C GLU A 22 -3.80 23.53 -24.13
N ASP A 23 -2.85 22.97 -23.38
CA ASP A 23 -2.31 21.62 -23.66
C ASP A 23 -3.35 20.51 -23.43
N SER A 24 -4.26 20.66 -22.46
CA SER A 24 -5.28 19.64 -22.20
C SER A 24 -6.33 19.50 -23.31
N LYS A 25 -6.41 20.49 -24.21
CA LYS A 25 -7.30 20.48 -25.39
C LYS A 25 -6.77 19.64 -26.54
N ILE A 26 -5.48 19.30 -26.55
CA ILE A 26 -4.86 18.45 -27.58
C ILE A 26 -4.73 17.01 -27.09
N SER A 27 -4.44 16.09 -28.01
CA SER A 27 -4.23 14.68 -27.65
C SER A 27 -2.92 14.49 -26.88
N ILE A 28 -2.84 13.48 -26.02
CA ILE A 28 -1.59 13.14 -25.32
C ILE A 28 -0.50 12.79 -26.34
N GLY A 29 -0.86 12.15 -27.46
CA GLY A 29 0.09 11.90 -28.56
C GLY A 29 0.71 13.18 -29.14
N GLU A 30 -0.07 14.25 -29.27
CA GLU A 30 0.43 15.57 -29.71
C GLU A 30 1.31 16.22 -28.63
N THR A 31 0.93 16.16 -27.35
CA THR A 31 1.77 16.63 -26.23
C THR A 31 3.13 15.93 -26.23
N LEU A 32 3.14 14.60 -26.39
CA LEU A 32 4.38 13.82 -26.47
C LEU A 32 5.23 14.22 -27.68
N THR A 33 4.61 14.48 -28.82
CA THR A 33 5.31 14.96 -30.02
C THR A 33 5.99 16.31 -29.76
N LYS A 34 5.32 17.25 -29.08
CA LYS A 34 5.92 18.53 -28.66
C LYS A 34 7.07 18.36 -27.67
N MET A 35 7.12 17.23 -26.96
CA MET A 35 8.22 16.84 -26.06
C MET A 35 9.31 16.02 -26.77
N ASN A 36 9.31 15.96 -28.11
CA ASN A 36 10.21 15.16 -28.94
C ASN A 36 10.13 13.65 -28.68
N PHE A 37 8.95 13.15 -28.31
CA PHE A 37 8.69 11.73 -28.12
C PHE A 37 7.70 11.21 -29.17
N ASP A 38 8.18 10.36 -30.07
CA ASP A 38 7.32 9.71 -31.07
C ASP A 38 6.65 8.46 -30.46
N VAL A 39 5.32 8.49 -30.41
CA VAL A 39 4.51 7.38 -29.87
C VAL A 39 4.65 6.11 -30.71
N LYS A 40 4.71 6.20 -32.04
CA LYS A 40 4.75 5.01 -32.93
C LYS A 40 6.09 4.32 -32.89
N ASP A 41 7.18 5.08 -32.72
CA ASP A 41 8.52 4.51 -32.64
C ASP A 41 8.76 3.79 -31.30
N ASN A 42 8.25 4.36 -30.20
CA ASN A 42 8.59 3.91 -28.86
C ASN A 42 7.50 3.06 -28.19
N LEU A 43 6.23 3.23 -28.60
CA LEU A 43 5.07 2.56 -28.01
C LEU A 43 4.27 1.81 -29.09
N LYS A 44 3.52 0.80 -28.65
CA LYS A 44 2.61 0.01 -29.49
C LYS A 44 1.31 -0.25 -28.73
N ASP A 45 0.27 -0.66 -29.45
CA ASP A 45 -1.07 -0.90 -28.88
C ASP A 45 -1.57 0.34 -28.11
N ALA A 46 -1.21 1.53 -28.60
CA ALA A 46 -1.53 2.80 -27.95
C ALA A 46 -3.02 3.09 -28.09
N PHE A 47 -3.68 3.30 -26.96
CA PHE A 47 -5.11 3.59 -26.88
C PHE A 47 -5.33 4.86 -26.05
N GLU A 48 -5.96 5.86 -26.66
CA GLU A 48 -6.30 7.12 -26.03
C GLU A 48 -7.81 7.19 -25.77
N PHE A 49 -8.21 7.56 -24.55
CA PHE A 49 -9.60 7.68 -24.13
C PHE A 49 -9.78 8.81 -23.12
N TYR A 50 -11.03 9.17 -22.86
CA TYR A 50 -11.39 10.17 -21.85
C TYR A 50 -12.23 9.53 -20.75
N SER A 51 -12.04 9.97 -19.50
CA SER A 51 -13.08 9.86 -18.49
C SER A 51 -13.95 11.11 -18.46
N TYR A 52 -15.14 10.95 -17.88
CA TYR A 52 -16.15 11.99 -17.83
C TYR A 52 -16.61 12.22 -16.39
N LYS A 53 -17.10 13.44 -16.12
CA LYS A 53 -17.81 13.79 -14.89
C LYS A 53 -19.05 14.62 -15.25
N THR A 54 -20.06 14.52 -14.41
CA THR A 54 -21.27 15.34 -14.48
C THR A 54 -21.62 15.80 -13.07
N GLU A 55 -22.14 17.02 -12.94
CA GLU A 55 -22.61 17.57 -11.65
C GLU A 55 -23.76 16.75 -11.05
N GLU A 56 -24.41 15.92 -11.86
CA GLU A 56 -25.55 15.06 -11.48
C GLU A 56 -25.15 13.80 -10.71
N ILE A 57 -23.87 13.42 -10.68
CA ILE A 57 -23.40 12.21 -9.99
C ILE A 57 -22.27 12.55 -9.02
N ILE A 58 -22.63 12.68 -7.75
CA ILE A 58 -21.70 12.61 -6.63
C ILE A 58 -21.73 11.23 -5.95
N LEU A 59 -20.75 10.94 -5.09
CA LEU A 59 -20.68 9.68 -4.36
C LEU A 59 -21.99 9.37 -3.63
N LYS A 60 -22.61 10.38 -3.01
CA LYS A 60 -23.90 10.27 -2.32
C LYS A 60 -24.98 9.63 -3.19
N ASP A 61 -25.12 10.06 -4.45
CA ASP A 61 -26.16 9.58 -5.35
C ASP A 61 -25.97 8.10 -5.70
N THR A 62 -24.72 7.64 -5.77
CA THR A 62 -24.40 6.24 -6.07
C THR A 62 -24.65 5.28 -4.91
N LEU A 63 -24.76 5.82 -3.71
CA LEU A 63 -24.96 5.05 -2.48
C LEU A 63 -26.46 4.99 -2.11
N GLY A 64 -27.30 5.85 -2.68
CA GLY A 64 -28.75 5.80 -2.51
C GLY A 64 -29.19 5.87 -1.03
N SER A 65 -30.11 5.00 -0.62
CA SER A 65 -30.64 4.99 0.75
C SER A 65 -29.68 4.43 1.80
N THR A 66 -28.58 3.78 1.42
CA THR A 66 -27.62 3.21 2.40
C THR A 66 -26.70 4.28 2.98
N VAL A 67 -26.59 5.44 2.32
CA VAL A 67 -25.85 6.63 2.78
C VAL A 67 -26.14 6.97 4.24
N SER A 68 -27.42 6.96 4.65
CA SER A 68 -27.81 7.38 6.01
C SER A 68 -27.22 6.51 7.12
N SER A 69 -26.73 5.29 6.80
CA SER A 69 -26.07 4.40 7.76
C SER A 69 -24.62 4.79 8.05
N ILE A 70 -24.02 5.66 7.21
CA ILE A 70 -22.60 6.05 7.29
C ILE A 70 -22.37 7.57 7.29
N GLU A 71 -23.40 8.38 7.06
CA GLU A 71 -23.33 9.85 7.15
C GLU A 71 -22.92 10.34 8.55
N GLU A 72 -23.22 9.59 9.61
CA GLU A 72 -22.79 9.95 10.98
C GLU A 72 -21.28 9.71 11.21
N ILE A 73 -20.63 8.92 10.35
CA ILE A 73 -19.24 8.47 10.51
C ILE A 73 -18.28 9.35 9.70
N PHE A 74 -18.70 9.84 8.54
CA PHE A 74 -17.87 10.59 7.61
C PHE A 74 -18.39 12.02 7.40
N PRO A 75 -17.48 13.01 7.21
CA PRO A 75 -17.90 14.39 6.93
C PRO A 75 -18.63 14.49 5.59
N ASP A 76 -19.58 15.42 5.45
CA ASP A 76 -20.36 15.64 4.21
C ASP A 76 -19.50 15.78 2.95
N SER A 77 -18.32 16.42 3.07
CA SER A 77 -17.37 16.59 1.96
C SER A 77 -16.90 15.27 1.35
N TYR A 78 -16.94 14.17 2.11
CA TYR A 78 -16.63 12.83 1.62
C TYR A 78 -17.62 12.36 0.56
N PHE A 79 -18.90 12.73 0.70
CA PHE A 79 -19.98 12.27 -0.17
C PHE A 79 -20.24 13.18 -1.37
N SER A 80 -19.73 14.42 -1.33
CA SER A 80 -19.89 15.43 -2.40
C SER A 80 -18.88 15.30 -3.55
N VAL A 81 -18.17 14.18 -3.65
CA VAL A 81 -17.14 13.95 -4.68
C VAL A 81 -17.78 13.44 -5.97
N LEU A 82 -17.59 14.20 -7.06
CA LEU A 82 -18.03 13.81 -8.40
C LEU A 82 -17.43 12.45 -8.81
N GLN A 83 -18.26 11.60 -9.39
CA GLN A 83 -17.86 10.24 -9.76
C GLN A 83 -17.26 10.20 -11.16
N GLU A 84 -16.21 9.39 -11.33
CA GLU A 84 -15.58 9.20 -12.63
C GLU A 84 -16.39 8.20 -13.47
N LEU A 85 -16.80 8.64 -14.65
CA LEU A 85 -17.56 7.86 -15.62
C LEU A 85 -16.66 7.43 -16.79
N VAL A 86 -16.82 6.19 -17.25
CA VAL A 86 -16.09 5.63 -18.39
C VAL A 86 -17.07 4.91 -19.31
N LYS A 87 -16.92 5.10 -20.62
CA LYS A 87 -17.73 4.40 -21.62
C LYS A 87 -17.41 2.91 -21.61
N ILE A 88 -18.42 2.06 -21.78
CA ILE A 88 -18.23 0.61 -21.86
C ILE A 88 -17.32 0.20 -23.02
N SER A 89 -17.41 0.88 -24.18
CA SER A 89 -16.55 0.58 -25.32
C SER A 89 -15.08 0.89 -25.06
N ASP A 90 -14.79 1.95 -24.31
CA ASP A 90 -13.44 2.33 -23.90
C ASP A 90 -12.94 1.40 -22.80
N TYR A 91 -13.77 1.11 -21.79
CA TYR A 91 -13.43 0.18 -20.72
C TYR A 91 -13.06 -1.21 -21.25
N ASN A 92 -13.81 -1.78 -22.19
CA ASN A 92 -13.51 -3.12 -22.69
C ASN A 92 -12.15 -3.19 -23.42
N LYS A 93 -11.74 -2.12 -24.11
CA LYS A 93 -10.39 -2.02 -24.69
C LYS A 93 -9.31 -1.92 -23.60
N ILE A 94 -9.58 -1.14 -22.55
CA ILE A 94 -8.70 -1.04 -21.38
C ILE A 94 -8.55 -2.40 -20.69
N ALA A 95 -9.67 -3.10 -20.49
CA ALA A 95 -9.72 -4.42 -19.90
C ALA A 95 -8.94 -5.44 -20.74
N GLU A 96 -9.07 -5.42 -22.07
CA GLU A 96 -8.26 -6.26 -22.96
C GLU A 96 -6.75 -6.01 -22.79
N LEU A 97 -6.33 -4.73 -22.78
CA LEU A 97 -4.92 -4.37 -22.62
C LEU A 97 -4.34 -4.84 -21.27
N TYR A 98 -5.08 -4.68 -20.18
CA TYR A 98 -4.65 -5.11 -18.84
C TYR A 98 -4.91 -6.58 -18.51
N GLY A 99 -5.66 -7.31 -19.36
CA GLY A 99 -6.11 -8.68 -19.07
C GLY A 99 -7.16 -8.77 -17.96
N LEU A 100 -8.06 -7.79 -17.89
CA LEU A 100 -9.21 -7.72 -16.97
C LEU A 100 -10.48 -8.28 -17.62
N THR A 101 -11.51 -8.48 -16.80
CA THR A 101 -12.85 -8.88 -17.25
C THR A 101 -13.48 -7.79 -18.12
N GLN A 102 -14.03 -8.17 -19.27
CA GLN A 102 -14.85 -7.30 -20.12
C GLN A 102 -16.33 -7.48 -19.76
N TYR A 103 -17.13 -6.43 -19.97
CA TYR A 103 -18.55 -6.45 -19.69
C TYR A 103 -19.37 -6.10 -20.92
N GLU A 104 -20.64 -6.51 -20.91
CA GLU A 104 -21.66 -6.00 -21.83
C GLU A 104 -22.69 -5.25 -20.98
N LEU A 105 -23.26 -4.16 -21.48
CA LEU A 105 -24.28 -3.38 -20.78
C LEU A 105 -25.50 -3.19 -21.68
N GLU A 106 -26.69 -3.29 -21.10
CA GLU A 106 -27.91 -2.75 -21.71
C GLU A 106 -27.91 -1.20 -21.62
N ASP A 107 -28.75 -0.54 -22.42
CA ASP A 107 -28.79 0.92 -22.54
C ASP A 107 -29.12 1.66 -21.22
N ASN A 108 -29.66 0.94 -20.23
CA ASN A 108 -30.02 1.44 -18.90
C ASN A 108 -29.25 0.77 -17.75
N GLU A 109 -28.15 0.07 -18.05
CA GLU A 109 -27.32 -0.56 -17.02
C GLU A 109 -26.04 0.23 -16.74
N TYR A 110 -25.48 0.06 -15.54
CA TYR A 110 -24.12 0.50 -15.22
C TYR A 110 -23.38 -0.54 -14.38
N VAL A 111 -22.04 -0.47 -14.38
CA VAL A 111 -21.16 -1.30 -13.53
C VAL A 111 -20.31 -0.38 -12.65
N VAL A 112 -20.06 -0.78 -11.41
CA VAL A 112 -19.14 -0.07 -10.52
C VAL A 112 -17.86 -0.88 -10.35
N LEU A 113 -16.76 -0.33 -10.83
CA LEU A 113 -15.43 -0.84 -10.53
C LEU A 113 -14.96 -0.27 -9.20
N CYS A 114 -14.66 -1.12 -8.22
CA CYS A 114 -14.07 -0.69 -6.96
C CYS A 114 -13.19 -1.81 -6.42
N ASN A 115 -11.98 -1.45 -5.99
CA ASN A 115 -11.04 -2.41 -5.41
C ASN A 115 -10.41 -1.94 -4.11
N TYR A 116 -10.74 -0.74 -3.63
CA TYR A 116 -10.36 -0.28 -2.30
C TYR A 116 -11.27 -0.92 -1.25
N ASP A 117 -10.72 -1.88 -0.49
CA ASP A 117 -11.49 -2.79 0.39
C ASP A 117 -12.49 -2.08 1.31
N SER A 118 -12.14 -0.92 1.89
CA SER A 118 -13.05 -0.19 2.78
C SER A 118 -14.28 0.37 2.05
N MET A 119 -14.13 0.75 0.78
CA MET A 119 -15.20 1.28 -0.05
C MET A 119 -16.02 0.18 -0.72
N VAL A 120 -15.41 -0.97 -1.02
CA VAL A 120 -16.10 -2.14 -1.60
C VAL A 120 -17.29 -2.54 -0.72
N ASN A 121 -17.10 -2.61 0.60
CA ASN A 121 -18.19 -2.99 1.51
C ASN A 121 -19.36 -1.98 1.46
N ILE A 122 -19.04 -0.68 1.51
CA ILE A 122 -20.04 0.40 1.47
C ILE A 122 -20.84 0.36 0.16
N ARG A 123 -20.15 0.23 -0.97
CA ARG A 123 -20.80 0.19 -2.28
C ARG A 123 -21.60 -1.09 -2.50
N ASN A 124 -21.13 -2.24 -2.02
CA ASN A 124 -21.86 -3.50 -2.14
C ASN A 124 -23.21 -3.44 -1.41
N GLU A 125 -23.32 -2.73 -0.29
CA GLU A 125 -24.61 -2.53 0.37
C GLU A 125 -25.57 -1.71 -0.51
N ALA A 126 -25.09 -0.64 -1.14
CA ALA A 126 -25.88 0.17 -2.06
C ALA A 126 -26.32 -0.60 -3.32
N LEU A 127 -25.41 -1.38 -3.90
CA LEU A 127 -25.68 -2.17 -5.10
C LEU A 127 -26.69 -3.30 -4.83
N LYS A 128 -26.61 -3.98 -3.68
CA LYS A 128 -27.64 -4.94 -3.23
C LYS A 128 -29.01 -4.31 -3.02
N ALA A 129 -29.04 -3.06 -2.59
CA ALA A 129 -30.28 -2.29 -2.47
C ALA A 129 -30.81 -1.80 -3.82
N GLY A 130 -30.09 -2.05 -4.93
CA GLY A 130 -30.47 -1.61 -6.27
C GLY A 130 -30.39 -0.09 -6.43
N ALA A 131 -29.39 0.56 -5.80
CA ALA A 131 -29.16 1.99 -5.95
C ALA A 131 -29.10 2.38 -7.43
N THR A 132 -29.76 3.46 -7.81
CA THR A 132 -29.86 3.89 -9.22
C THR A 132 -29.25 5.26 -9.39
N ILE A 133 -28.62 5.50 -10.52
CA ILE A 133 -28.06 6.81 -10.89
C ILE A 133 -28.88 7.44 -12.01
N THR A 134 -28.85 8.77 -12.08
CA THR A 134 -29.51 9.52 -13.16
C THR A 134 -28.45 10.32 -13.91
N ILE A 135 -28.45 10.24 -15.24
CA ILE A 135 -27.61 11.06 -16.11
C ILE A 135 -28.50 11.60 -17.23
N ASP A 136 -28.51 12.91 -17.44
CA ASP A 136 -29.28 13.55 -18.52
C ASP A 136 -30.78 13.17 -18.48
N ASP A 137 -31.39 13.18 -17.29
CA ASP A 137 -32.77 12.71 -17.01
C ASP A 137 -33.03 11.21 -17.29
N TYR A 138 -32.02 10.44 -17.67
CA TYR A 138 -32.12 9.01 -17.91
C TYR A 138 -31.66 8.21 -16.69
N LYS A 139 -32.45 7.21 -16.30
CA LYS A 139 -32.21 6.40 -15.10
C LYS A 139 -31.47 5.12 -15.45
N TYR A 140 -30.37 4.87 -14.76
CA TYR A 140 -29.56 3.65 -14.90
C TYR A 140 -29.65 2.79 -13.63
N THR A 141 -29.68 1.48 -13.83
CA THR A 141 -29.70 0.45 -12.78
C THR A 141 -28.40 -0.36 -12.76
N PRO A 142 -27.97 -0.86 -11.59
CA PRO A 142 -26.71 -1.59 -11.50
C PRO A 142 -26.88 -2.97 -12.14
N LYS A 143 -25.93 -3.38 -12.98
CA LYS A 143 -25.90 -4.72 -13.57
C LYS A 143 -25.64 -5.81 -12.53
N PHE A 144 -24.79 -5.50 -11.54
CA PHE A 144 -24.38 -6.41 -10.49
C PHE A 144 -24.74 -5.84 -9.11
N ASP A 145 -25.01 -6.74 -8.16
CA ASP A 145 -25.28 -6.42 -6.77
C ASP A 145 -24.00 -6.20 -5.94
N HIS A 146 -22.83 -6.18 -6.57
CA HIS A 146 -21.52 -5.96 -5.96
C HIS A 146 -20.59 -5.22 -6.91
N CYS A 147 -19.53 -4.64 -6.35
CA CYS A 147 -18.46 -4.03 -7.12
C CYS A 147 -17.63 -5.08 -7.83
N GLU A 148 -17.27 -4.76 -9.07
CA GLU A 148 -16.32 -5.54 -9.84
C GLU A 148 -14.88 -5.07 -9.57
N ASP A 149 -13.93 -6.00 -9.54
CA ASP A 149 -12.51 -5.68 -9.39
C ASP A 149 -11.96 -5.17 -10.73
N GLY A 150 -11.59 -3.89 -10.79
CA GLY A 150 -11.06 -3.28 -12.00
C GLY A 150 -10.44 -1.92 -11.74
N PHE A 151 -9.68 -1.46 -12.73
CA PHE A 151 -9.03 -0.16 -12.75
C PHE A 151 -8.86 0.31 -14.20
N ILE A 152 -8.69 1.61 -14.39
CA ILE A 152 -8.39 2.20 -15.71
C ILE A 152 -6.96 2.75 -15.81
N THR A 153 -6.22 2.74 -14.69
CA THR A 153 -4.81 3.09 -14.60
C THR A 153 -4.10 2.15 -13.64
N MET A 154 -2.87 1.78 -13.96
CA MET A 154 -2.03 0.95 -13.10
C MET A 154 -1.63 1.72 -11.84
N SER A 155 -1.63 1.01 -10.72
CA SER A 155 -1.11 1.47 -9.43
C SER A 155 -0.36 0.33 -8.74
N SER A 156 0.54 0.67 -7.82
CA SER A 156 1.16 -0.32 -6.93
C SER A 156 0.16 -0.92 -5.94
N GLU A 157 -0.96 -0.23 -5.70
CA GLU A 157 -1.94 -0.58 -4.68
C GLU A 157 -3.37 -0.50 -5.21
N LYS A 158 -4.27 -1.26 -4.58
CA LYS A 158 -5.71 -1.19 -4.85
C LYS A 158 -6.28 0.07 -4.20
N MET A 159 -6.42 1.13 -4.99
CA MET A 159 -6.88 2.44 -4.51
C MET A 159 -8.14 2.93 -5.23
N ASN A 160 -8.74 2.11 -6.09
CA ASN A 160 -9.94 2.50 -6.82
C ASN A 160 -11.16 2.52 -5.87
N MET A 161 -11.60 3.73 -5.52
CA MET A 161 -12.75 4.00 -4.67
C MET A 161 -14.08 4.01 -5.45
N GLY A 162 -14.08 3.80 -6.76
CA GLY A 162 -15.28 3.75 -7.59
C GLY A 162 -15.11 4.44 -8.92
N ILE A 163 -15.20 3.66 -9.99
CA ILE A 163 -15.39 4.15 -11.36
C ILE A 163 -16.69 3.55 -11.88
N ILE A 164 -17.53 4.36 -12.50
CA ILE A 164 -18.80 3.90 -13.04
C ILE A 164 -18.64 3.70 -14.55
N ILE A 165 -18.84 2.47 -15.00
CA ILE A 165 -18.90 2.15 -16.42
C ILE A 165 -20.34 2.31 -16.88
N VAL A 166 -20.54 3.08 -17.95
CA VAL A 166 -21.85 3.41 -18.52
C VAL A 166 -21.87 3.16 -20.03
N PRO A 167 -23.06 3.02 -20.65
CA PRO A 167 -23.21 2.99 -22.10
C PRO A 167 -22.63 4.25 -22.76
N ASP A 168 -22.13 4.12 -23.99
CA ASP A 168 -21.42 5.18 -24.70
C ASP A 168 -22.21 6.49 -24.87
N ASN A 169 -23.54 6.38 -25.00
CA ASN A 169 -24.45 7.51 -25.15
C ASN A 169 -24.70 8.28 -23.84
N ALA A 170 -24.48 7.65 -22.68
CA ALA A 170 -24.75 8.22 -21.36
C ALA A 170 -23.90 9.46 -21.04
N VAL A 171 -22.73 9.58 -21.66
CA VAL A 171 -21.78 10.68 -21.40
C VAL A 171 -21.75 11.72 -22.54
N SER A 172 -22.77 11.75 -23.39
CA SER A 172 -22.79 12.64 -24.56
C SER A 172 -22.80 14.13 -24.19
N LYS A 173 -23.39 14.51 -23.05
CA LYS A 173 -23.35 15.88 -22.51
C LYS A 173 -22.44 16.05 -21.28
N ALA A 174 -21.84 14.96 -20.80
CA ALA A 174 -20.95 15.00 -19.66
C ALA A 174 -19.65 15.74 -19.99
N MET A 175 -19.06 16.40 -18.99
CA MET A 175 -17.78 17.08 -19.15
C MET A 175 -16.66 16.06 -19.22
N LYS A 176 -15.72 16.26 -20.16
CA LYS A 176 -14.44 15.53 -20.13
C LYS A 176 -13.70 15.90 -18.84
N ASN A 177 -13.21 14.90 -18.13
CA ASN A 177 -12.53 15.05 -16.85
C ASN A 177 -11.01 14.83 -16.99
N ARG A 178 -10.61 13.79 -17.73
CA ARG A 178 -9.20 13.40 -17.86
C ARG A 178 -8.98 12.68 -19.17
N SER A 179 -7.90 13.01 -19.87
CA SER A 179 -7.40 12.22 -21.00
C SER A 179 -6.41 11.18 -20.49
N TYR A 180 -6.42 10.00 -21.10
CA TYR A 180 -5.55 8.88 -20.79
C TYR A 180 -4.99 8.27 -22.07
N LEU A 181 -3.72 7.89 -22.05
CA LEU A 181 -3.04 7.14 -23.08
C LEU A 181 -2.41 5.89 -22.44
N ILE A 182 -2.94 4.71 -22.76
CA ILE A 182 -2.39 3.43 -22.34
C ILE A 182 -1.64 2.83 -23.51
N ALA A 183 -0.42 2.36 -23.28
CA ALA A 183 0.36 1.73 -24.33
C ALA A 183 1.35 0.67 -23.83
N ASN A 184 1.68 -0.26 -24.70
CA ASN A 184 2.79 -1.19 -24.51
C ASN A 184 4.11 -0.60 -25.02
N TYR A 185 5.22 -1.02 -24.44
CA TYR A 185 6.53 -0.69 -25.01
C TYR A 185 6.68 -1.36 -26.37
N ASN A 186 7.19 -0.63 -27.36
CA ASN A 186 7.55 -1.18 -28.66
C ASN A 186 8.87 -1.97 -28.60
N ALA A 187 8.95 -2.92 -27.66
CA ALA A 187 10.11 -3.75 -27.42
C ALA A 187 9.70 -5.07 -26.77
N THR A 188 10.43 -6.14 -27.06
CA THR A 188 10.18 -7.48 -26.49
C THR A 188 11.16 -7.81 -25.36
N ASN A 189 12.44 -7.47 -25.52
CA ASN A 189 13.50 -7.73 -24.56
C ASN A 189 13.57 -6.64 -23.45
N LYS A 190 14.22 -6.97 -22.32
CA LYS A 190 14.31 -6.08 -21.15
C LYS A 190 15.15 -4.83 -21.41
N VAL A 191 16.23 -4.94 -22.19
CA VAL A 191 17.18 -3.84 -22.43
C VAL A 191 16.53 -2.73 -23.22
N ASP A 192 15.82 -3.06 -24.31
CA ASP A 192 15.17 -2.06 -25.14
C ASP A 192 13.91 -1.47 -24.47
N LYS A 193 13.21 -2.26 -23.64
CA LYS A 193 12.16 -1.74 -22.75
C LYS A 193 12.73 -0.70 -21.79
N GLN A 194 13.90 -0.96 -21.20
CA GLN A 194 14.55 0.01 -20.31
C GLN A 194 14.96 1.28 -21.07
N LYS A 195 15.48 1.18 -22.29
CA LYS A 195 15.79 2.39 -23.09
C LYS A 195 14.55 3.24 -23.36
N ILE A 196 13.41 2.62 -23.66
CA ILE A 196 12.14 3.34 -23.85
C ILE A 196 11.68 3.95 -22.53
N GLU A 197 11.79 3.20 -21.43
CA GLU A 197 11.49 3.69 -20.08
C GLU A 197 12.32 4.93 -19.74
N ASP A 198 13.63 4.90 -19.97
CA ASP A 198 14.52 6.03 -19.69
C ASP A 198 14.10 7.27 -20.50
N LYS A 199 13.69 7.11 -21.78
CA LYS A 199 13.14 8.20 -22.59
C LYS A 199 11.82 8.74 -22.03
N ILE A 200 10.93 7.86 -21.54
CA ILE A 200 9.65 8.26 -20.95
C ILE A 200 9.89 9.03 -19.65
N LEU A 201 10.82 8.59 -18.81
CA LEU A 201 11.16 9.26 -17.56
C LEU A 201 11.85 10.62 -17.81
N ASP A 202 12.62 10.73 -18.88
CA ASP A 202 13.25 12.00 -19.30
C ASP A 202 12.25 13.02 -19.89
N LEU A 203 11.00 12.63 -20.16
CA LEU A 203 9.97 13.58 -20.59
C LEU A 203 9.80 14.72 -19.58
N HIS A 204 9.96 14.47 -18.29
CA HIS A 204 9.91 15.51 -17.26
C HIS A 204 11.04 16.55 -17.38
N SER A 205 12.15 16.21 -18.04
CA SER A 205 13.26 17.12 -18.33
C SER A 205 12.99 18.03 -19.53
N SER A 206 11.96 17.73 -20.34
CA SER A 206 11.60 18.53 -21.51
C SER A 206 11.20 19.94 -21.11
N SER A 207 11.62 20.95 -21.87
CA SER A 207 11.20 22.34 -21.67
C SER A 207 9.68 22.51 -21.78
N TYR A 208 9.01 21.64 -22.55
CA TYR A 208 7.55 21.67 -22.70
C TYR A 208 6.81 20.97 -21.53
N ALA A 209 7.51 20.22 -20.68
CA ALA A 209 6.89 19.49 -19.56
C ALA A 209 6.20 20.41 -18.55
N GLN A 210 6.71 21.64 -18.36
CA GLN A 210 6.10 22.61 -17.44
C GLN A 210 4.74 23.10 -17.95
N ASN A 211 4.57 23.08 -19.27
CA ASN A 211 3.38 23.54 -19.97
C ASN A 211 2.34 22.43 -20.09
N SER A 212 2.67 21.18 -19.77
CA SER A 212 1.73 20.06 -19.79
C SER A 212 1.27 19.68 -18.38
N GLY A 213 0.03 19.17 -18.29
CA GLY A 213 -0.50 18.50 -17.11
C GLY A 213 -0.15 17.00 -17.06
N LEU A 214 0.91 16.60 -17.78
CA LEU A 214 1.21 15.19 -18.06
C LEU A 214 1.68 14.45 -16.81
N TYR A 215 0.85 13.53 -16.36
CA TYR A 215 1.19 12.54 -15.36
C TYR A 215 1.56 11.22 -16.03
N ILE A 216 2.74 10.72 -15.72
CA ILE A 216 3.32 9.52 -16.32
C ILE A 216 3.42 8.44 -15.24
N ASN A 217 2.86 7.27 -15.53
CA ASN A 217 3.05 6.08 -14.72
C ASN A 217 3.42 4.89 -15.59
N THR A 218 4.44 4.13 -15.21
CA THR A 218 4.91 2.99 -16.00
C THR A 218 5.01 1.76 -15.13
N LYS A 219 4.82 0.58 -15.72
CA LYS A 219 4.90 -0.67 -14.97
C LYS A 219 6.30 -0.89 -14.36
N ILE A 220 7.36 -0.42 -15.05
CA ILE A 220 8.74 -0.52 -14.55
C ILE A 220 8.91 0.41 -13.34
N ALA A 221 8.57 1.69 -13.47
CA ALA A 221 8.72 2.65 -12.38
C ALA A 221 7.83 2.32 -11.16
N ILE A 222 6.60 1.83 -11.35
CA ILE A 222 5.74 1.38 -10.25
C ILE A 222 6.42 0.23 -9.48
N ASN A 223 6.95 -0.76 -10.21
CA ASN A 223 7.62 -1.90 -9.60
C ASN A 223 8.90 -1.48 -8.87
N ASP A 224 9.72 -0.61 -9.46
CA ASP A 224 10.97 -0.14 -8.86
C ASP A 224 10.72 0.71 -7.61
N ARG A 225 9.71 1.59 -7.64
CA ARG A 225 9.27 2.35 -6.45
C ARG A 225 8.77 1.41 -5.35
N SER A 226 7.97 0.41 -5.70
CA SER A 226 7.45 -0.57 -4.74
C SER A 226 8.58 -1.38 -4.09
N ILE A 227 9.54 -1.86 -4.89
CA ILE A 227 10.73 -2.56 -4.40
C ILE A 227 11.59 -1.62 -3.53
N GLY A 228 11.79 -0.39 -3.96
CA GLY A 228 12.57 0.61 -3.22
C GLY A 228 11.98 0.92 -1.84
N MET A 229 10.66 1.16 -1.76
CA MET A 229 9.96 1.36 -0.49
C MET A 229 10.07 0.15 0.43
N ALA A 230 9.84 -1.05 -0.11
CA ALA A 230 9.97 -2.29 0.66
C ALA A 230 11.40 -2.51 1.16
N ALA A 231 12.40 -2.31 0.30
CA ALA A 231 13.81 -2.43 0.65
C ALA A 231 14.23 -1.42 1.73
N MET A 232 13.76 -0.18 1.64
CA MET A 232 14.03 0.85 2.64
C MET A 232 13.40 0.49 4.00
N ALA A 233 12.15 0.04 4.01
CA ALA A 233 11.48 -0.39 5.24
C ALA A 233 12.18 -1.59 5.88
N VAL A 234 12.55 -2.61 5.09
CA VAL A 234 13.29 -3.78 5.56
C VAL A 234 14.68 -3.40 6.09
N PHE A 235 15.40 -2.54 5.37
CA PHE A 235 16.71 -2.06 5.79
C PHE A 235 16.65 -1.34 7.14
N LEU A 236 15.74 -0.37 7.28
CA LEU A 236 15.56 0.37 8.54
C LEU A 236 15.12 -0.56 9.68
N GLY A 237 14.18 -1.48 9.41
CA GLY A 237 13.69 -2.43 10.40
C GLY A 237 14.79 -3.36 10.92
N ILE A 238 15.60 -3.95 10.02
CA ILE A 238 16.71 -4.83 10.41
C ILE A 238 17.83 -4.02 11.09
N TYR A 239 18.20 -2.87 10.55
CA TYR A 239 19.25 -2.03 11.11
C TYR A 239 18.94 -1.59 12.54
N LEU A 240 17.75 -1.00 12.76
CA LEU A 240 17.31 -0.59 14.10
C LEU A 240 17.14 -1.80 15.02
N GLY A 241 16.60 -2.91 14.50
CA GLY A 241 16.45 -4.16 15.25
C GLY A 241 17.78 -4.68 15.78
N ILE A 242 18.82 -4.77 14.93
CA ILE A 242 20.15 -5.23 15.34
C ILE A 242 20.80 -4.26 16.34
N VAL A 243 20.73 -2.95 16.08
CA VAL A 243 21.30 -1.93 16.99
C VAL A 243 20.66 -2.02 18.38
N PHE A 244 19.34 -2.14 18.45
CA PHE A 244 18.63 -2.30 19.72
C PHE A 244 18.92 -3.64 20.39
N LEU A 245 19.03 -4.74 19.63
CA LEU A 245 19.39 -6.05 20.19
C LEU A 245 20.79 -6.04 20.80
N ILE A 246 21.80 -5.51 20.09
CA ILE A 246 23.17 -5.41 20.59
C ILE A 246 23.22 -4.50 21.82
N SER A 247 22.57 -3.34 21.76
CA SER A 247 22.54 -2.39 22.88
C SER A 247 21.87 -3.00 24.11
N SER A 248 20.75 -3.69 23.94
CA SER A 248 20.03 -4.36 25.03
C SER A 248 20.85 -5.52 25.61
N ALA A 249 21.50 -6.32 24.77
CA ALA A 249 22.39 -7.38 25.22
C ALA A 249 23.60 -6.84 25.99
N ALA A 250 24.19 -5.72 25.55
CA ALA A 250 25.30 -5.08 26.25
C ALA A 250 24.87 -4.53 27.62
N ILE A 251 23.73 -3.83 27.69
CA ILE A 251 23.19 -3.30 28.95
C ILE A 251 22.86 -4.44 29.91
N LEU A 252 22.22 -5.50 29.43
CA LEU A 252 21.88 -6.67 30.25
C LEU A 252 23.16 -7.38 30.73
N ALA A 253 24.21 -7.46 29.91
CA ALA A 253 25.48 -8.09 30.27
C ALA A 253 26.17 -7.34 31.41
N LEU A 254 26.24 -6.01 31.28
CA LEU A 254 26.83 -5.14 32.29
C LEU A 254 26.06 -5.24 33.61
N LYS A 255 24.72 -5.27 33.54
CA LYS A 255 23.87 -5.41 34.72
C LYS A 255 24.12 -6.73 35.45
N GLU A 256 24.11 -7.84 34.72
CA GLU A 256 24.27 -9.19 35.29
C GLU A 256 25.67 -9.39 35.86
N LEU A 257 26.71 -8.91 35.17
CA LEU A 257 28.09 -8.98 35.69
C LEU A 257 28.23 -8.17 36.99
N SER A 258 27.62 -6.98 37.05
CA SER A 258 27.59 -6.16 38.27
C SER A 258 26.85 -6.85 39.40
N GLU A 259 25.66 -7.41 39.13
CA GLU A 259 24.88 -8.14 40.15
C GLU A 259 25.60 -9.40 40.63
N CYS A 260 26.25 -10.15 39.73
CA CYS A 260 27.01 -11.34 40.10
C CYS A 260 28.20 -10.97 40.99
N SER A 261 28.96 -9.92 40.64
CA SER A 261 30.07 -9.37 41.45
C SER A 261 29.61 -8.97 42.86
N ASP A 262 28.52 -8.22 42.97
CA ASP A 262 27.98 -7.77 44.27
C ASP A 262 27.50 -8.93 45.15
N ASN A 263 27.02 -10.02 44.53
CA ASN A 263 26.49 -11.17 45.24
C ASN A 263 27.55 -12.22 45.64
N ILE A 264 28.80 -12.14 45.16
CA ILE A 264 29.90 -13.06 45.53
C ILE A 264 30.02 -13.19 47.06
N LYS A 265 30.05 -12.06 47.78
CA LYS A 265 30.19 -12.04 49.24
C LYS A 265 29.01 -12.74 49.94
N ARG A 266 27.80 -12.59 49.41
CA ARG A 266 26.58 -13.21 49.98
C ARG A 266 26.59 -14.72 49.77
N TYR A 267 26.98 -15.18 48.58
CA TYR A 267 27.12 -16.61 48.31
C TYR A 267 28.24 -17.26 49.11
N SER A 268 29.36 -16.54 49.36
CA SER A 268 30.42 -16.99 50.27
C SER A 268 29.93 -17.19 51.71
N ILE A 269 29.10 -16.28 52.24
CA ILE A 269 28.49 -16.43 53.57
C ILE A 269 27.56 -17.65 53.61
N LEU A 270 26.72 -17.85 52.59
CA LEU A 270 25.84 -19.01 52.50
C LEU A 270 26.61 -20.34 52.45
N ARG A 271 27.75 -20.38 51.75
CA ARG A 271 28.65 -21.54 51.73
C ARG A 271 29.18 -21.84 53.13
N ARG A 272 29.57 -20.80 53.90
CA ARG A 272 30.01 -20.95 55.31
C ARG A 272 28.90 -21.40 56.26
N LEU A 273 27.64 -21.11 55.95
CA LEU A 273 26.46 -21.56 56.70
C LEU A 273 26.00 -22.99 56.32
N GLY A 274 26.69 -23.64 55.37
CA GLY A 274 26.45 -25.04 55.00
C GLY A 274 25.59 -25.25 53.74
N ALA A 275 25.34 -24.20 52.95
CA ALA A 275 24.69 -24.37 51.64
C ALA A 275 25.63 -25.10 50.67
N ASP A 276 25.12 -26.14 50.00
CA ASP A 276 25.89 -26.86 48.99
C ASP A 276 25.93 -26.10 47.64
N GLU A 277 26.87 -26.49 46.77
CA GLU A 277 27.02 -25.88 45.44
C GLU A 277 25.76 -26.00 44.57
N ARG A 278 24.94 -27.03 44.78
CA ARG A 278 23.72 -27.23 43.99
C ARG A 278 22.68 -26.18 44.36
N MET A 279 22.54 -25.87 45.66
CA MET A 279 21.66 -24.82 46.16
C MET A 279 22.09 -23.44 45.66
N ILE A 280 23.40 -23.15 45.69
CA ILE A 280 23.96 -21.89 45.17
C ILE A 280 23.69 -21.75 43.67
N ASN A 281 24.06 -22.75 42.87
CA ASN A 281 23.85 -22.73 41.41
C ASN A 281 22.37 -22.60 41.02
N LYS A 282 21.46 -23.26 41.77
CA LYS A 282 20.02 -23.14 41.55
C LYS A 282 19.49 -21.75 41.90
N SER A 283 20.04 -21.11 42.93
CA SER A 283 19.71 -19.73 43.28
C SER A 283 20.12 -18.76 42.18
N ILE A 284 21.36 -18.88 41.70
CA ILE A 284 21.90 -18.06 40.59
C ILE A 284 21.04 -18.23 39.33
N PHE A 285 20.75 -19.48 38.94
CA PHE A 285 19.91 -19.75 37.78
C PHE A 285 18.52 -19.09 37.89
N LYS A 286 17.88 -19.17 39.06
CA LYS A 286 16.57 -18.54 39.28
C LYS A 286 16.64 -17.02 39.24
N GLN A 287 17.66 -16.42 39.83
CA GLN A 287 17.84 -14.97 39.84
C GLN A 287 17.98 -14.44 38.40
N ILE A 288 18.95 -14.96 37.66
CA ILE A 288 19.19 -14.59 36.25
C ILE A 288 17.95 -14.89 35.41
N GLY A 289 17.32 -16.05 35.64
CA GLY A 289 16.10 -16.46 34.94
C GLY A 289 14.95 -15.47 35.09
N VAL A 290 14.72 -14.94 36.29
CA VAL A 290 13.67 -13.92 36.53
C VAL A 290 14.02 -12.60 35.84
N PHE A 291 15.28 -12.17 35.89
CA PHE A 291 15.72 -10.92 35.24
C PHE A 291 15.65 -10.97 33.71
N PHE A 292 15.79 -12.14 33.10
CA PHE A 292 15.58 -12.35 31.67
C PHE A 292 14.11 -12.56 31.30
N ALA A 293 13.37 -13.31 32.11
CA ALA A 293 11.97 -13.62 31.80
C ALA A 293 11.08 -12.37 31.80
N PHE A 294 11.28 -11.44 32.75
CA PHE A 294 10.41 -10.28 32.89
C PHE A 294 10.44 -9.33 31.66
N PRO A 295 11.60 -8.88 31.16
CA PRO A 295 11.67 -8.11 29.92
C PRO A 295 11.15 -8.88 28.70
N LEU A 296 11.42 -10.19 28.61
CA LEU A 296 10.96 -11.02 27.50
C LEU A 296 9.42 -11.12 27.45
N ILE A 297 8.78 -11.36 28.61
CA ILE A 297 7.31 -11.40 28.70
C ILE A 297 6.72 -10.05 28.26
N LEU A 298 7.28 -8.94 28.74
CA LEU A 298 6.83 -7.60 28.34
C LEU A 298 6.98 -7.37 26.84
N ALA A 299 8.10 -7.79 26.25
CA ALA A 299 8.34 -7.69 24.81
C ALA A 299 7.36 -8.53 24.00
N VAL A 300 7.03 -9.74 24.45
CA VAL A 300 6.02 -10.61 23.81
C VAL A 300 4.64 -9.96 23.85
N ILE A 301 4.23 -9.41 25.00
CA ILE A 301 2.96 -8.70 25.14
C ILE A 301 2.92 -7.51 24.17
N HIS A 302 3.95 -6.67 24.16
CA HIS A 302 4.02 -5.51 23.28
C HIS A 302 4.01 -5.92 21.80
N SER A 303 4.69 -7.02 21.44
CA SER A 303 4.71 -7.55 20.07
C SER A 303 3.33 -8.02 19.62
N ILE A 304 2.51 -8.60 20.50
CA ILE A 304 1.13 -9.00 20.17
C ILE A 304 0.30 -7.77 19.78
N PHE A 305 0.36 -6.69 20.56
CA PHE A 305 -0.32 -5.45 20.23
C PHE A 305 0.18 -4.84 18.92
N GLY A 306 1.51 -4.82 18.72
CA GLY A 306 2.11 -4.37 17.47
C GLY A 306 1.60 -5.15 16.26
N ILE A 307 1.59 -6.49 16.34
CA ILE A 307 1.08 -7.36 15.27
C ILE A 307 -0.42 -7.13 15.03
N GLN A 308 -1.23 -6.92 16.09
CA GLN A 308 -2.65 -6.62 15.94
C GLN A 308 -2.89 -5.31 15.19
N VAL A 309 -2.18 -4.24 15.56
CA VAL A 309 -2.28 -2.94 14.90
C VAL A 309 -1.78 -3.03 13.46
N SER A 310 -0.63 -3.68 13.23
CA SER A 310 -0.13 -3.91 11.87
C SER A 310 -1.13 -4.71 11.04
N ASN A 311 -1.75 -5.75 11.59
CA ASN A 311 -2.80 -6.49 10.90
C ASN A 311 -4.02 -5.64 10.57
N LEU A 312 -4.44 -4.73 11.47
CA LEU A 312 -5.54 -3.81 11.20
C LEU A 312 -5.19 -2.85 10.05
N MET A 313 -4.00 -2.28 10.04
CA MET A 313 -3.54 -1.41 8.95
C MET A 313 -3.38 -2.19 7.64
N LEU A 314 -2.97 -3.46 7.73
CA LEU A 314 -2.78 -4.34 6.60
C LEU A 314 -4.07 -5.05 6.14
N GLN A 315 -5.22 -4.88 6.78
CA GLN A 315 -6.47 -5.50 6.33
C GLN A 315 -6.89 -5.06 4.91
N THR A 316 -6.46 -3.86 4.49
CA THR A 316 -6.57 -3.33 3.12
C THR A 316 -5.64 -4.03 2.11
N PHE A 317 -4.63 -4.74 2.60
CA PHE A 317 -3.70 -5.52 1.81
C PHE A 317 -4.10 -6.99 1.95
N ARG A 318 -4.63 -7.58 0.87
CA ARG A 318 -5.03 -8.99 0.76
C ARG A 318 -4.26 -9.89 1.73
N LYS A 319 -4.96 -10.47 2.73
CA LYS A 319 -4.42 -11.26 3.86
C LYS A 319 -3.24 -12.16 3.45
N ALA A 320 -2.02 -11.63 3.53
CA ALA A 320 -0.82 -12.42 3.36
C ALA A 320 -0.66 -13.26 4.63
N ASN A 321 -0.33 -14.54 4.47
CA ASN A 321 -0.04 -15.40 5.61
C ASN A 321 1.28 -14.95 6.24
N ILE A 322 1.23 -14.05 7.23
CA ILE A 322 2.41 -13.55 7.97
C ILE A 322 2.91 -14.54 9.03
N LEU A 323 2.15 -15.62 9.28
CA LEU A 323 2.46 -16.61 10.31
C LEU A 323 3.85 -17.27 10.14
N PRO A 324 4.30 -17.67 8.94
CA PRO A 324 5.65 -18.22 8.75
C PRO A 324 6.74 -17.20 9.14
N SER A 325 6.56 -15.93 8.81
CA SER A 325 7.49 -14.86 9.18
C SER A 325 7.57 -14.68 10.69
N ILE A 326 6.43 -14.68 11.38
CA ILE A 326 6.36 -14.59 12.86
C ILE A 326 7.11 -15.77 13.50
N ILE A 327 6.86 -17.00 13.02
CA ILE A 327 7.52 -18.20 13.55
C ILE A 327 9.03 -18.13 13.33
N MET A 328 9.47 -17.70 12.15
CA MET A 328 10.89 -17.56 11.83
C MET A 328 11.57 -16.51 12.72
N THR A 329 10.96 -15.34 12.90
CA THR A 329 11.48 -14.28 13.79
C THR A 329 11.51 -14.73 15.25
N ALA A 330 10.46 -15.41 15.72
CA ALA A 330 10.42 -15.97 17.08
C ALA A 330 11.53 -17.02 17.28
N GLY A 331 11.75 -17.90 16.31
CA GLY A 331 12.83 -18.88 16.34
C GLY A 331 14.21 -18.21 16.43
N PHE A 332 14.45 -17.18 15.62
CA PHE A 332 15.70 -16.42 15.66
C PHE A 332 15.92 -15.73 17.02
N LEU A 333 14.87 -15.14 17.59
CA LEU A 333 14.92 -14.51 18.91
C LEU A 333 15.20 -15.52 20.02
N ILE A 334 14.56 -16.70 19.99
CA ILE A 334 14.82 -17.78 20.96
C ILE A 334 16.28 -18.22 20.91
N VAL A 335 16.86 -18.38 19.72
CA VAL A 335 18.26 -18.79 19.56
C VAL A 335 19.21 -17.75 20.15
N ILE A 336 19.03 -16.47 19.80
CA ILE A 336 19.91 -15.39 20.27
C ILE A 336 19.73 -15.16 21.77
N TYR A 337 18.48 -14.94 22.22
CA TYR A 337 18.18 -14.59 23.60
C TYR A 337 18.44 -15.77 24.55
N GLY A 338 18.09 -16.99 24.13
CA GLY A 338 18.37 -18.21 24.89
C GLY A 338 19.87 -18.53 24.95
N GLY A 339 20.59 -18.39 23.83
CA GLY A 339 22.05 -18.52 23.81
C GLY A 339 22.72 -17.53 24.75
N TYR A 340 22.27 -16.28 24.73
CA TYR A 340 22.77 -15.23 25.60
C TYR A 340 22.48 -15.51 27.09
N PHE A 341 21.27 -15.98 27.44
CA PHE A 341 20.95 -16.42 28.80
C PHE A 341 21.89 -17.52 29.31
N ILE A 342 22.20 -18.52 28.48
CA ILE A 342 23.11 -19.61 28.82
C ILE A 342 24.52 -19.06 29.10
N ILE A 343 25.02 -18.18 28.23
CA ILE A 343 26.34 -17.56 28.38
C ILE A 343 26.42 -16.78 29.70
N THR A 344 25.41 -15.96 30.01
CA THR A 344 25.35 -15.18 31.25
C THR A 344 25.33 -16.09 32.49
N TYR A 345 24.51 -17.14 32.49
CA TYR A 345 24.47 -18.11 33.59
C TYR A 345 25.83 -18.80 33.80
N LEU A 346 26.48 -19.24 32.73
CA LEU A 346 27.80 -19.89 32.81
C LEU A 346 28.88 -18.92 33.32
N CYS A 347 28.85 -17.66 32.88
CA CYS A 347 29.79 -16.64 33.33
C CYS A 347 29.64 -16.36 34.84
N CYS A 348 28.42 -16.09 35.30
CA CYS A 348 28.15 -15.86 36.72
C CYS A 348 28.47 -17.08 37.59
N LYS A 349 28.15 -18.28 37.11
CA LYS A 349 28.52 -19.53 37.79
C LYS A 349 30.03 -19.68 37.93
N ASN A 350 30.81 -19.34 36.91
CA ASN A 350 32.27 -19.47 36.97
C ASN A 350 32.87 -18.45 37.93
N ILE A 351 32.41 -17.19 37.89
CA ILE A 351 32.85 -16.12 38.80
C ILE A 351 32.64 -16.51 40.26
N ILE A 352 31.48 -17.06 40.61
CA ILE A 352 31.16 -17.45 42.00
C ILE A 352 31.92 -18.72 42.44
N LYS A 353 32.46 -19.51 41.51
CA LYS A 353 33.23 -20.71 41.81
C LYS A 353 34.72 -20.43 42.05
N GLU A 354 35.25 -19.36 41.45
CA GLU A 354 36.66 -18.97 41.57
C GLU A 354 36.99 -18.31 42.93
N ASP A 355 35.98 -17.88 43.70
CA ASP A 355 36.04 -17.43 45.10
C ASP A 355 35.46 -18.47 46.10
#